data_AF-A0A344LX16-F1
#
_entry.id   AF-A0A344LX16-F1
#
_cell.length_a   1.000
_cell.length_b   1.000
_cell.length_c   1.000
_cell.angle_alpha   90.00
_cell.angle_beta   90.00
_cell.angle_gamma   90.00
#
_symmetry.space_group_name_H-M   'P 1'
#
loop_
_entity.id
_entity.type
_entity.pdbx_description
1 polymer ?
#
loop_
_entity_poly.entity_id
_entity_poly.type
_entity_poly.pdbx_seq_one_letter_code
_entity_poly.pdbx_strand_id
1 'polypeptide(L)'
;MKVILILLSFFAASFSVNAQAKVITSVNDAGDVATYELDSSVKFQTLAKGLRYNITRHEFKGPEMKNSYRLLLVMDGFYSKTLNKEMTISAVLSDGSVIEARKIIEDDGFFDGACTLKIKDPEALLKADINKVIVHADKDVVYSLTAENKAVFKKNLSDIINAK
;
A
#
# COMPACT_ATOMS: atom_id res chain seq x y z
N MET A 1 29.89 -2.67 -32.71
CA MET A 1 28.98 -3.67 -32.10
C MET A 1 29.16 -3.84 -30.59
N LYS A 2 30.39 -3.92 -30.04
CA LYS A 2 30.60 -4.07 -28.59
C LYS A 2 30.01 -2.95 -27.71
N VAL A 3 30.06 -1.69 -28.17
CA VAL A 3 29.53 -0.54 -27.42
C VAL A 3 27.99 -0.54 -27.34
N ILE A 4 27.31 -1.00 -28.40
CA ILE A 4 25.85 -1.10 -28.44
C ILE A 4 25.34 -2.20 -27.49
N LEU A 5 26.05 -3.32 -27.40
CA LEU A 5 25.74 -4.42 -26.48
C LEU A 5 25.84 -3.99 -25.00
N ILE A 6 26.81 -3.12 -24.67
CA ILE A 6 26.98 -2.59 -23.30
C ILE A 6 25.85 -1.61 -22.95
N LEU A 7 25.46 -0.73 -23.88
CA LEU A 7 24.32 0.17 -23.69
C LEU A 7 22.98 -0.57 -23.55
N LEU A 8 22.77 -1.66 -24.31
CA LEU A 8 21.59 -2.51 -24.16
C LEU A 8 21.57 -3.26 -22.82
N SER A 9 22.72 -3.71 -22.31
CA SER A 9 22.77 -4.36 -20.99
C SER A 9 22.49 -3.39 -19.84
N PHE A 10 22.90 -2.12 -19.97
CA PHE A 10 22.53 -1.08 -19.00
C PHE A 10 21.05 -0.70 -19.07
N PHE A 11 20.43 -0.69 -20.26
CA PHE A 11 18.99 -0.48 -20.39
C PHE A 11 18.19 -1.67 -19.84
N ALA A 12 18.60 -2.92 -20.11
CA ALA A 12 17.95 -4.12 -19.55
C ALA A 12 18.12 -4.22 -18.02
N ALA A 13 19.25 -3.78 -17.47
CA ALA A 13 19.48 -3.74 -16.02
C ALA A 13 18.73 -2.59 -15.31
N SER A 14 18.39 -1.52 -16.03
CA SER A 14 17.57 -0.41 -15.51
C SER A 14 16.08 -0.79 -15.40
N PHE A 15 15.63 -1.83 -16.11
CA PHE A 15 14.38 -2.53 -15.82
C PHE A 15 14.55 -3.52 -14.66
N SER A 16 15.31 -3.14 -13.63
CA SER A 16 15.13 -3.73 -12.31
C SER A 16 13.78 -3.24 -11.79
N VAL A 17 12.75 -3.86 -12.35
CA VAL A 17 11.35 -3.83 -11.94
C VAL A 17 11.34 -3.72 -10.43
N ASN A 18 10.60 -2.76 -9.87
CA ASN A 18 10.16 -2.88 -8.49
C ASN A 18 9.56 -4.29 -8.35
N ALA A 19 10.34 -5.21 -7.79
CA ALA A 19 10.04 -6.62 -7.87
C ALA A 19 8.75 -6.85 -7.12
N GLN A 20 7.74 -7.30 -7.87
CA GLN A 20 6.43 -7.71 -7.39
C GLN A 20 6.60 -8.59 -6.15
N ALA A 21 5.92 -8.26 -5.06
CA ALA A 21 5.92 -9.11 -3.89
C ALA A 21 5.14 -10.39 -4.20
N LYS A 22 5.69 -11.53 -3.77
CA LYS A 22 4.96 -12.79 -3.79
C LYS A 22 3.76 -12.69 -2.83
N VAL A 23 2.62 -13.28 -3.16
CA VAL A 23 1.54 -13.44 -2.18
C VAL A 23 1.85 -14.64 -1.28
N ILE A 24 1.81 -14.43 0.04
CA ILE A 24 1.87 -15.50 1.03
C ILE A 24 0.47 -15.76 1.58
N THR A 25 0.17 -17.04 1.79
CA THR A 25 -1.11 -17.50 2.33
C THR A 25 -0.85 -18.11 3.70
N SER A 26 -1.65 -17.73 4.69
CA SER A 26 -1.69 -18.37 6.00
C SER A 26 -3.12 -18.68 6.40
N VAL A 27 -3.29 -19.74 7.19
CA VAL A 27 -4.57 -20.13 7.80
C VAL A 27 -4.37 -20.00 9.31
N ASN A 28 -5.27 -19.30 10.01
CA ASN A 28 -5.17 -19.15 11.47
C ASN A 28 -6.42 -19.68 12.17
N ASP A 29 -6.27 -20.03 13.44
CA ASP A 29 -7.39 -20.50 14.29
C ASP A 29 -8.12 -19.33 14.99
N ALA A 30 -7.76 -18.08 14.68
CA ALA A 30 -8.18 -16.87 15.40
C ALA A 30 -9.46 -16.20 14.83
N GLY A 31 -10.09 -16.79 13.82
CA GLY A 31 -11.37 -16.33 13.26
C GLY A 31 -11.37 -16.06 11.74
N ASP A 32 -10.19 -16.03 11.11
CA ASP A 32 -10.04 -15.97 9.65
C ASP A 32 -9.86 -17.39 9.10
N VAL A 33 -10.44 -17.71 7.95
CA VAL A 33 -10.19 -18.97 7.23
C VAL A 33 -8.86 -18.92 6.50
N ALA A 34 -8.51 -17.76 5.95
CA ALA A 34 -7.24 -17.55 5.27
C ALA A 34 -6.86 -16.07 5.27
N THR A 35 -5.57 -15.79 5.34
CA THR A 35 -4.98 -14.48 5.13
C THR A 35 -4.07 -14.54 3.91
N TYR A 36 -4.19 -13.55 3.04
CA TYR A 36 -3.39 -13.37 1.84
C TYR A 36 -2.72 -12.02 1.91
N GLU A 37 -1.40 -11.97 1.90
CA GLU A 37 -0.64 -10.72 2.01
C GLU A 37 0.59 -10.72 1.12
N LEU A 38 1.08 -9.51 0.80
CA LEU A 38 2.32 -9.36 0.07
C LEU A 38 3.50 -9.71 0.98
N ASP A 39 4.35 -10.63 0.53
CA ASP A 39 5.57 -11.03 1.23
C ASP A 39 6.46 -9.79 1.42
N SER A 40 6.51 -9.36 2.68
CA SER A 40 7.28 -8.21 3.14
C SER A 40 8.40 -8.63 4.09
N SER A 41 8.80 -9.91 4.09
CA SER A 41 9.86 -10.45 4.96
C SER A 41 11.20 -9.76 4.78
N VAL A 42 11.52 -9.33 3.55
CA VAL A 42 12.73 -8.57 3.22
C VAL A 42 12.47 -7.06 3.29
N LYS A 43 11.39 -6.60 2.65
CA LYS A 43 10.99 -5.19 2.63
C LYS A 43 9.53 -5.04 2.18
N PHE A 44 8.89 -3.98 2.64
CA PHE A 44 7.63 -3.51 2.07
C PHE A 44 7.79 -3.02 0.62
N GLN A 45 6.70 -3.08 -0.14
CA GLN A 45 6.63 -2.55 -1.49
C GLN A 45 6.63 -1.02 -1.47
N THR A 46 7.21 -0.37 -2.47
CA THR A 46 7.27 1.10 -2.53
C THR A 46 6.04 1.63 -3.26
N LEU A 47 5.29 2.54 -2.62
CA LEU A 47 4.16 3.22 -3.23
C LEU A 47 4.57 4.57 -3.83
N ALA A 48 5.40 5.32 -3.11
CA ALA A 48 6.03 6.56 -3.54
C ALA A 48 7.36 6.75 -2.79
N LYS A 49 8.15 7.77 -3.16
CA LYS A 49 9.38 8.09 -2.42
C LYS A 49 9.05 8.36 -0.94
N GLY A 50 9.63 7.57 -0.03
CA GLY A 50 9.39 7.68 1.40
C GLY A 50 8.03 7.12 1.87
N LEU A 51 7.29 6.42 1.00
CA LEU A 51 6.03 5.77 1.34
C LEU A 51 6.02 4.34 0.81
N ARG A 52 5.96 3.40 1.74
CA ARG A 52 5.89 1.96 1.49
C ARG A 52 4.51 1.42 1.83
N TYR A 53 4.19 0.21 1.37
CA TYR A 53 2.89 -0.41 1.61
C TYR A 53 2.90 -1.95 1.67
N ASN A 54 1.83 -2.50 2.23
CA ASN A 54 1.40 -3.90 2.10
C ASN A 54 -0.12 -3.94 1.87
N ILE A 55 -0.60 -4.97 1.17
CA ILE A 55 -2.02 -5.26 0.99
C ILE A 55 -2.30 -6.61 1.63
N THR A 56 -3.28 -6.65 2.52
CA THR A 56 -3.73 -7.88 3.19
C THR A 56 -5.22 -8.10 2.90
N ARG A 57 -5.58 -9.32 2.50
CA ARG A 57 -6.95 -9.81 2.42
C ARG A 57 -7.15 -10.88 3.48
N HIS A 58 -8.13 -10.66 4.36
CA HIS A 58 -8.62 -11.66 5.29
C HIS A 58 -9.91 -12.25 4.74
N GLU A 59 -9.96 -13.57 4.63
CA GLU A 59 -11.15 -14.34 4.30
C GLU A 59 -11.75 -14.90 5.58
N PHE A 60 -13.01 -14.57 5.89
CA PHE A 60 -13.69 -14.97 7.12
C PHE A 60 -14.79 -16.00 6.86
N LYS A 61 -14.99 -16.89 7.84
CA LYS A 61 -16.08 -17.88 7.84
C LYS A 61 -17.37 -17.23 8.33
N GLY A 62 -18.40 -17.21 7.51
CA GLY A 62 -19.75 -16.79 7.87
C GLY A 62 -20.81 -17.52 7.03
N PRO A 63 -22.11 -17.20 7.20
CA PRO A 63 -23.16 -17.69 6.29
C PRO A 63 -22.87 -17.35 4.82
N GLU A 64 -22.10 -16.28 4.61
CA GLU A 64 -21.45 -15.92 3.35
C GLU A 64 -19.94 -15.82 3.62
N MET A 65 -19.11 -16.27 2.68
CA MET A 65 -17.67 -16.00 2.69
C MET A 65 -17.47 -14.49 2.50
N LYS A 66 -16.79 -13.84 3.46
CA LYS A 66 -16.55 -12.39 3.42
C LYS A 66 -15.06 -12.10 3.37
N ASN A 67 -14.68 -11.24 2.44
CA ASN A 67 -13.31 -10.73 2.32
C ASN A 67 -13.21 -9.33 2.93
N SER A 68 -12.17 -9.09 3.73
CA SER A 68 -11.78 -7.75 4.18
C SER A 68 -10.41 -7.41 3.64
N TYR A 69 -10.31 -6.26 2.97
CA TYR A 69 -9.07 -5.78 2.38
C TYR A 69 -8.52 -4.59 3.17
N ARG A 70 -7.21 -4.63 3.46
CA ARG A 70 -6.48 -3.62 4.20
C ARG A 70 -5.24 -3.18 3.40
N LEU A 71 -5.04 -1.87 3.32
CA LEU A 71 -3.83 -1.27 2.78
C LEU A 71 -3.03 -0.67 3.93
N LEU A 72 -1.95 -1.34 4.32
CA LEU A 72 -0.99 -0.80 5.26
C LEU A 72 -0.07 0.18 4.51
N LEU A 73 0.11 1.37 5.05
CA LEU A 73 1.01 2.41 4.58
C LEU A 73 2.08 2.63 5.66
N VAL A 74 3.35 2.63 5.24
CA VAL A 74 4.51 2.82 6.11
C VAL A 74 5.35 3.98 5.58
N MET A 75 5.46 5.05 6.36
CA MET A 75 6.13 6.29 5.99
C MET A 75 7.55 6.30 6.54
N ASP A 76 8.53 6.60 5.68
CA ASP A 76 9.94 6.61 6.07
C ASP A 76 10.27 7.84 6.93
N GLY A 77 10.78 7.59 8.14
CA GLY A 77 11.28 8.65 9.02
C GLY A 77 10.23 9.69 9.40
N PHE A 78 8.95 9.36 9.29
CA PHE A 78 7.87 10.29 9.59
C PHE A 78 7.68 10.36 11.10
N TYR A 79 8.20 11.43 11.68
CA TYR A 79 7.96 11.82 13.06
C TYR A 79 7.41 13.24 13.04
N SER A 80 6.12 13.40 13.31
CA SER A 80 5.55 14.72 13.56
C SER A 80 5.18 14.80 15.04
N LYS A 81 5.65 15.85 15.72
CA LYS A 81 5.04 16.31 16.96
C LYS A 81 3.80 17.08 16.55
N THR A 82 2.71 16.37 16.28
CA THR A 82 1.45 17.01 15.92
C THR A 82 0.87 17.66 17.18
N LEU A 83 0.60 18.97 17.12
CA LEU A 83 -0.22 19.64 18.13
C LEU A 83 -1.68 19.12 18.11
N ASN A 84 -2.10 18.54 16.99
CA ASN A 84 -3.40 17.92 16.81
C ASN A 84 -3.43 16.55 17.49
N LYS A 85 -4.51 16.26 18.23
CA LYS A 85 -4.81 14.94 18.78
C LYS A 85 -5.15 13.90 17.71
N GLU A 86 -5.41 14.35 16.48
CA GLU A 86 -5.85 13.51 15.37
C GLU A 86 -5.06 13.85 14.09
N MET A 87 -4.75 12.81 13.32
CA MET A 87 -4.16 12.89 12.00
C MET A 87 -5.02 12.09 11.02
N THR A 88 -5.19 12.58 9.79
CA THR A 88 -5.93 11.87 8.75
C THR A 88 -5.01 11.49 7.60
N ILE A 89 -5.10 10.24 7.16
CA ILE A 89 -4.38 9.75 5.98
C ILE A 89 -5.41 9.47 4.90
N SER A 90 -5.22 10.08 3.73
CA SER A 90 -6.17 10.05 2.62
C SER A 90 -5.48 9.56 1.34
N ALA A 91 -5.95 8.46 0.76
CA ALA A 91 -5.62 8.06 -0.60
C ALA A 91 -6.64 8.65 -1.57
N VAL A 92 -6.21 9.56 -2.44
CA VAL A 92 -7.05 10.20 -3.46
C VAL A 92 -6.96 9.41 -4.74
N LEU A 93 -8.10 8.95 -5.26
CA LEU A 93 -8.17 8.13 -6.46
C LEU A 93 -8.28 8.99 -7.74
N SER A 94 -8.14 8.37 -8.92
CA SER A 94 -8.19 9.12 -10.19
C SER A 94 -9.57 9.60 -10.59
N ASP A 95 -10.62 9.01 -10.04
CA ASP A 95 -11.99 9.49 -10.19
C ASP A 95 -12.38 10.58 -9.16
N GLY A 96 -11.44 10.98 -8.30
CA GLY A 96 -11.65 11.99 -7.26
C GLY A 96 -12.22 11.44 -5.95
N SER A 97 -12.54 10.14 -5.88
CA SER A 97 -12.93 9.52 -4.62
C SER A 97 -11.76 9.45 -3.64
N VAL A 98 -12.06 9.33 -2.35
CA VAL A 98 -11.07 9.35 -1.26
C VAL A 98 -11.29 8.17 -0.34
N ILE A 99 -10.22 7.42 -0.07
CA ILE A 99 -10.17 6.42 0.99
C ILE A 99 -9.37 7.02 2.14
N GLU A 100 -9.99 7.18 3.30
CA GLU A 100 -9.35 7.81 4.46
C GLU A 100 -9.37 6.95 5.72
N ALA A 101 -8.39 7.18 6.59
CA ALA A 101 -8.38 6.71 7.96
C ALA A 101 -7.94 7.84 8.90
N ARG A 102 -8.58 7.90 10.06
CA ARG A 102 -8.21 8.81 11.15
C ARG A 102 -7.40 8.06 12.18
N LYS A 103 -6.31 8.65 12.64
CA LYS A 103 -5.45 8.13 13.69
C LYS A 103 -5.43 9.13 14.83
N ILE A 104 -5.82 8.68 16.03
CA ILE A 104 -5.62 9.43 17.26
C ILE A 104 -4.15 9.27 17.64
N ILE A 105 -3.49 10.39 17.91
CA ILE A 105 -2.09 10.45 18.30
C ILE A 105 -2.03 10.43 19.83
N GLU A 106 -1.09 9.66 20.37
CA GLU A 106 -0.92 9.52 21.82
C GLU A 106 -0.56 10.86 22.46
N ASP A 107 -0.75 10.99 23.78
CA ASP A 107 -0.62 12.26 24.50
C ASP A 107 0.81 12.86 24.42
N ASP A 108 1.81 12.06 24.07
CA ASP A 108 3.18 12.49 23.83
C ASP A 108 3.42 13.06 22.41
N GLY A 109 2.39 13.03 21.57
CA GLY A 109 2.42 13.50 20.19
C GLY A 109 3.17 12.57 19.23
N PHE A 110 3.41 11.31 19.59
CA PHE A 110 4.18 10.38 18.78
C PHE A 110 3.31 9.62 17.76
N PHE A 111 3.77 9.58 16.52
CA PHE A 111 3.23 8.74 15.46
C PHE A 111 4.32 7.81 14.92
N ASP A 112 4.02 6.52 14.84
CA ASP A 112 4.95 5.43 14.48
C ASP A 112 5.24 5.32 12.97
N GLY A 113 4.63 6.18 12.15
CA GLY A 113 4.81 6.16 10.71
C GLY A 113 3.98 5.07 10.01
N ALA A 114 3.04 4.40 10.68
CA ALA A 114 2.23 3.34 10.08
C ALA A 114 0.71 3.63 10.16
N CYS A 115 0.00 3.47 9.03
CA CYS A 115 -1.45 3.64 8.97
C CYS A 115 -2.09 2.56 8.11
N THR A 116 -3.28 2.09 8.49
CA THR A 116 -4.03 1.12 7.70
C THR A 116 -5.31 1.75 7.16
N LEU A 117 -5.47 1.74 5.83
CA LEU A 117 -6.70 2.11 5.15
C LEU A 117 -7.55 0.86 4.90
N LYS A 118 -8.86 0.95 5.15
CA LYS A 118 -9.81 -0.12 4.80
C LYS A 118 -10.24 0.05 3.34
N ILE A 119 -10.01 -0.98 2.52
CA ILE A 119 -10.49 -1.02 1.14
C ILE A 119 -11.88 -1.65 1.14
N LYS A 120 -12.91 -0.84 0.89
CA LYS A 120 -14.30 -1.32 0.84
C LYS A 120 -14.62 -2.06 -0.46
N ASP A 121 -14.11 -1.55 -1.56
CA ASP A 121 -14.31 -2.09 -2.90
C ASP A 121 -12.95 -2.16 -3.62
N PRO A 122 -12.29 -3.33 -3.60
CA PRO A 122 -10.97 -3.49 -4.20
C PRO A 122 -11.01 -3.45 -5.73
N GLU A 123 -12.14 -3.79 -6.36
CA GLU A 123 -12.32 -3.72 -7.82
C GLU A 123 -12.47 -2.28 -8.30
N ALA A 124 -13.24 -1.46 -7.57
CA ALA A 124 -13.31 -0.03 -7.83
C ALA A 124 -11.94 0.64 -7.66
N LEU A 125 -11.18 0.26 -6.62
CA LEU A 125 -9.80 0.76 -6.43
C LEU A 125 -8.87 0.33 -7.58
N LEU A 126 -8.98 -0.91 -8.03
CA LEU A 126 -8.23 -1.43 -9.17
C LEU A 126 -8.53 -0.63 -10.44
N LYS A 127 -9.77 -0.18 -10.65
CA LYS A 127 -10.15 0.66 -11.80
C LYS A 127 -9.67 2.12 -11.64
N ALA A 128 -9.91 2.72 -10.48
CA ALA A 128 -9.75 4.16 -10.26
C ALA A 128 -8.29 4.59 -10.00
N ASP A 129 -7.38 3.68 -9.65
CA ASP A 129 -5.99 3.98 -9.26
C ASP A 129 -5.85 4.92 -8.05
N ILE A 130 -4.73 4.82 -7.34
CA ILE A 130 -4.33 5.85 -6.37
C ILE A 130 -3.51 6.90 -7.12
N ASN A 131 -3.92 8.17 -7.04
CA ASN A 131 -3.16 9.29 -7.60
C ASN A 131 -2.12 9.81 -6.64
N LYS A 132 -2.54 10.02 -5.40
CA LYS A 132 -1.70 10.54 -4.33
C LYS A 132 -2.19 10.06 -2.98
N VAL A 133 -1.28 9.97 -2.03
CA VAL A 133 -1.59 9.83 -0.61
C VAL A 133 -1.27 11.15 0.07
N ILE A 134 -2.17 11.63 0.91
CA ILE A 134 -1.99 12.86 1.69
C ILE A 134 -2.07 12.51 3.17
N VAL A 135 -1.09 12.98 3.93
CA VAL A 135 -1.09 12.92 5.39
C VAL A 135 -1.42 14.31 5.90
N HIS A 136 -2.61 14.45 6.50
CA HIS A 136 -3.13 15.68 7.09
C HIS A 136 -2.76 15.70 8.57
N ALA A 137 -1.67 16.39 8.89
CA ALA A 137 -1.14 16.56 10.25
C ALA A 137 -1.12 18.04 10.64
N ASP A 138 -0.01 18.56 11.17
CA ASP A 138 0.25 20.00 11.30
C ASP A 138 0.42 20.68 9.94
N LYS A 139 0.94 19.92 8.96
CA LYS A 139 1.03 20.28 7.55
C LYS A 139 0.66 19.09 6.69
N ASP A 140 0.20 19.38 5.48
CA ASP A 140 -0.08 18.35 4.49
C ASP A 140 1.24 17.83 3.90
N VAL A 141 1.45 16.51 4.00
CA VAL A 141 2.52 15.81 3.30
C VAL A 141 1.90 15.00 2.17
N VAL A 142 2.33 15.28 0.93
CA VAL A 142 1.74 14.71 -0.28
C VAL A 142 2.72 13.75 -0.95
N TYR A 143 2.30 12.50 -1.10
CA TYR A 143 3.00 11.46 -1.83
C TYR A 143 2.32 11.23 -3.17
N SER A 144 2.87 11.79 -4.25
CA SER A 144 2.37 11.57 -5.61
C SER A 144 2.91 10.26 -6.18
N LEU A 145 2.04 9.45 -6.77
CA LEU A 145 2.43 8.16 -7.36
C LEU A 145 2.87 8.34 -8.82
N THR A 146 4.00 7.73 -9.18
CA THR A 146 4.46 7.62 -10.57
C THR A 146 3.61 6.61 -11.34
N ALA A 147 3.61 6.68 -12.67
CA ALA A 147 2.90 5.70 -13.50
C ALA A 147 3.39 4.26 -13.26
N GLU A 148 4.69 4.08 -13.05
CA GLU A 148 5.29 2.78 -12.71
C GLU A 148 4.74 2.24 -11.38
N ASN A 149 4.74 3.05 -10.32
CA ASN A 149 4.27 2.61 -9.01
C ASN A 149 2.77 2.31 -9.02
N LYS A 150 1.96 3.05 -9.79
CA LYS A 150 0.54 2.74 -10.00
C LYS A 150 0.37 1.38 -10.67
N ALA A 151 1.13 1.08 -11.72
CA ALA A 151 1.07 -0.20 -12.41
C ALA A 151 1.45 -1.37 -11.50
N VAL A 152 2.51 -1.22 -10.69
CA VAL A 152 2.93 -2.23 -9.71
C VAL A 152 1.86 -2.43 -8.63
N PHE A 153 1.32 -1.33 -8.08
CA PHE A 153 0.23 -1.39 -7.10
C PHE A 153 -1.00 -2.13 -7.63
N LYS A 154 -1.45 -1.80 -8.84
CA LYS A 154 -2.58 -2.48 -9.51
C LYS A 154 -2.34 -3.97 -9.64
N LYS A 155 -1.14 -4.36 -10.09
CA LYS A 155 -0.79 -5.77 -10.24
C LYS A 155 -0.86 -6.49 -8.88
N ASN A 156 -0.20 -5.95 -7.86
CA ASN A 156 -0.21 -6.51 -6.51
C ASN A 156 -1.62 -6.61 -5.92
N LEU A 157 -2.46 -5.58 -6.11
CA LEU A 157 -3.85 -5.61 -5.66
C LEU A 157 -4.63 -6.71 -6.39
N SER A 158 -4.47 -6.84 -7.70
CA SER A 158 -5.07 -7.91 -8.50
C SER A 158 -4.63 -9.29 -8.02
N ASP A 159 -3.35 -9.48 -7.70
CA ASP A 159 -2.85 -10.77 -7.20
C ASP A 159 -3.50 -11.13 -5.85
N ILE A 160 -3.65 -10.16 -4.95
CA ILE A 160 -4.32 -10.35 -3.65
C ILE A 160 -5.81 -10.65 -3.82
N ILE A 161 -6.50 -9.97 -4.76
CA ILE A 161 -7.91 -10.26 -5.07
C ILE A 161 -8.07 -11.69 -5.59
N ASN A 162 -7.14 -12.17 -6.42
CA ASN A 162 -7.24 -13.46 -7.10
C ASN A 162 -6.56 -14.62 -6.38
N ALA A 163 -5.86 -14.37 -5.27
CA ALA A 163 -5.18 -15.39 -4.48
C ALA A 163 -6.16 -16.47 -3.99
N LYS A 164 -5.68 -17.69 -3.80
CA LYS A 164 -6.44 -18.85 -3.32
C LYS A 164 -5.58 -19.67 -2.37
#